data_AF-A0A139MER9-F1
#
_entry.id   AF-A0A139MER9-F1
#
_cell.length_a   1.000
_cell.length_b   1.000
_cell.length_c   1.000
_cell.angle_alpha   90.00
_cell.angle_beta   90.00
_cell.angle_gamma   90.00
#
_symmetry.space_group_name_H-M   'P 1'
#
loop_
_entity.id
_entity.type
_entity.pdbx_description
1 polymer ?
#
loop_
_entity_poly.entity_id
_entity_poly.type
_entity_poly.pdbx_seq_one_letter_code
_entity_poly.pdbx_strand_id
1 'polypeptide(L)'
;MLIRDGLKYKYSHRTFQEYFCAVYVAQLEDKIQSKFLVSWMEENPNARKFSNTFFECLMNNQKNRYLLNVAIPFVELYEEQFNNNSFENIVERMFISLRISSMPEDKEEPLTFTISDEFRNIFNIHFDIIKSIGMQLKDIDDPIDYTEIISEFKLNQKFKMNTSYTFEEYKEMGEYHNMMKLIKAWWYPRSKFILSWKNEFLESKNTKKRKFNSILSDL
;
A
#
# COMPACT_ATOMS: atom_id res chain seq x y z
N MET A 1 16.09 -20.68 -13.52
CA MET A 1 16.48 -21.84 -14.35
C MET A 1 16.06 -23.13 -13.68
N LEU A 2 15.40 -24.05 -14.39
CA LEU A 2 15.16 -25.41 -13.86
C LEU A 2 16.50 -26.17 -13.86
N ILE A 3 16.82 -26.80 -12.74
CA ILE A 3 18.01 -27.62 -12.58
C ILE A 3 17.61 -29.03 -12.19
N ARG A 4 18.36 -30.00 -12.69
CA ARG A 4 18.22 -31.41 -12.31
C ARG A 4 19.04 -31.63 -11.04
N ASP A 5 18.37 -32.04 -9.98
CA ASP A 5 18.95 -32.43 -8.69
C ASP A 5 18.68 -33.92 -8.46
N GLY A 6 19.65 -34.76 -8.84
CA GLY A 6 19.49 -36.20 -8.93
C GLY A 6 18.39 -36.60 -9.93
N LEU A 7 17.30 -37.18 -9.42
CA LEU A 7 16.13 -37.62 -10.20
C LEU A 7 14.98 -36.60 -10.19
N LYS A 8 15.13 -35.46 -9.51
CA LYS A 8 14.08 -34.44 -9.40
C LYS A 8 14.49 -33.16 -10.16
N TYR A 9 13.51 -32.46 -10.71
CA TYR A 9 13.70 -31.10 -11.21
C TYR A 9 13.29 -30.11 -10.13
N LYS A 10 14.10 -29.07 -9.92
CA LYS A 10 13.78 -27.96 -9.02
C LYS A 10 14.17 -26.64 -9.66
N TYR A 11 13.53 -25.55 -9.23
CA TYR A 11 14.02 -24.22 -9.58
C TYR A 11 15.36 -23.97 -8.88
N SER A 12 16.31 -23.40 -9.61
CA SER A 12 17.62 -22.98 -9.07
C SER A 12 17.51 -21.95 -7.94
N HIS A 13 16.46 -21.14 -7.95
CA HIS A 13 16.21 -20.13 -6.92
C HIS A 13 14.73 -19.79 -6.84
N ARG A 14 14.26 -19.34 -5.66
CA ARG A 14 12.88 -18.91 -5.42
C ARG A 14 12.43 -17.81 -6.38
N THR A 15 13.31 -16.86 -6.68
CA THR A 15 13.00 -15.75 -7.61
C THR A 15 12.69 -16.26 -9.02
N PHE A 16 13.31 -17.35 -9.48
CA PHE A 16 12.96 -17.94 -10.77
C PHE A 16 11.57 -18.59 -10.75
N GLN A 17 11.22 -19.27 -9.65
CA GLN A 17 9.88 -19.81 -9.48
C GLN A 17 8.84 -18.68 -9.52
N GLU A 18 9.07 -17.62 -8.75
CA GLU A 18 8.20 -16.43 -8.71
C GLU A 18 8.07 -15.75 -10.08
N TYR A 19 9.18 -15.62 -10.81
CA TYR A 19 9.18 -15.08 -12.16
C TYR A 19 8.33 -15.91 -13.12
N PHE A 20 8.52 -17.24 -13.19
CA PHE A 20 7.75 -18.09 -14.09
C PHE A 20 6.27 -18.18 -13.70
N CYS A 21 5.97 -18.17 -12.39
CA CYS A 21 4.60 -18.03 -11.90
C CYS A 21 3.98 -16.70 -12.38
N ALA A 22 4.71 -15.58 -12.29
CA ALA A 22 4.22 -14.29 -12.75
C ALA A 22 3.99 -14.26 -14.27
N VAL A 23 4.88 -14.87 -15.06
CA VAL A 23 4.70 -15.02 -16.51
C VAL A 23 3.44 -15.82 -16.83
N TYR A 24 3.19 -16.93 -16.13
CA TYR A 24 1.97 -17.71 -16.33
C TYR A 24 0.70 -16.93 -15.92
N VAL A 25 0.71 -16.31 -14.75
CA VAL A 25 -0.44 -15.50 -14.26
C VAL A 25 -0.72 -14.32 -15.18
N ALA A 26 0.32 -13.73 -15.80
CA ALA A 26 0.18 -12.68 -16.81
C ALA A 26 -0.54 -13.13 -18.09
N GLN A 27 -0.69 -14.43 -18.34
CA GLN A 27 -1.40 -14.97 -19.51
C GLN A 27 -2.86 -15.30 -19.23
N LEU A 28 -3.28 -15.37 -17.96
CA LEU A 28 -4.69 -15.60 -17.58
C LEU A 28 -5.58 -14.46 -18.09
N GLU A 29 -6.87 -14.71 -18.29
CA GLU A 29 -7.87 -13.66 -18.60
C GLU A 29 -8.08 -12.70 -17.41
N ASP A 30 -8.50 -11.46 -17.66
CA ASP A 30 -8.62 -10.41 -16.62
C ASP A 30 -9.46 -10.83 -15.42
N LYS A 31 -10.64 -11.40 -15.68
CA LYS A 31 -11.56 -11.84 -14.63
C LYS A 31 -10.94 -12.93 -13.76
N ILE A 32 -10.21 -13.87 -14.37
CA ILE A 32 -9.57 -14.98 -13.67
C ILE A 32 -8.36 -14.47 -12.89
N GLN A 33 -7.53 -13.65 -13.53
CA GLN A 33 -6.34 -13.06 -12.91
C GLN A 33 -6.71 -12.21 -11.70
N SER A 34 -7.68 -11.32 -11.84
CA SER A 34 -8.14 -10.45 -10.76
C SER A 34 -8.68 -11.27 -9.58
N LYS A 35 -9.60 -12.22 -9.84
CA LYS A 35 -10.15 -13.09 -8.80
C LYS A 35 -9.03 -13.88 -8.09
N PHE A 36 -8.11 -14.49 -8.83
CA PHE A 36 -7.01 -15.25 -8.25
C PHE A 36 -6.12 -14.39 -7.36
N LEU A 37 -5.68 -13.22 -7.85
CA LEU A 37 -4.73 -12.36 -7.13
C LEU A 37 -5.36 -11.71 -5.91
N VAL A 38 -6.60 -11.21 -6.04
CA VAL A 38 -7.32 -10.57 -4.93
C VAL A 38 -7.60 -11.60 -3.84
N SER A 39 -8.21 -12.75 -4.16
CA SER A 39 -8.48 -13.79 -3.16
C SER A 39 -7.22 -14.30 -2.49
N TRP A 40 -6.13 -14.50 -3.24
CA TRP A 40 -4.86 -14.93 -2.64
C TRP A 40 -4.29 -13.90 -1.66
N MET A 41 -4.38 -12.60 -1.99
CA MET A 41 -3.92 -11.54 -1.10
C MET A 41 -4.83 -11.39 0.14
N GLU A 42 -6.15 -11.51 -0.01
CA GLU A 42 -7.10 -11.47 1.11
C GLU A 42 -6.90 -12.64 2.08
N GLU A 43 -6.70 -13.86 1.56
CA GLU A 43 -6.44 -15.06 2.38
C GLU A 43 -5.04 -15.04 3.02
N ASN A 44 -4.10 -14.29 2.44
CA ASN A 44 -2.73 -14.20 2.94
C ASN A 44 -2.24 -12.74 2.95
N PRO A 45 -2.39 -12.04 4.10
CA PRO A 45 -1.92 -10.66 4.29
C PRO A 45 -0.43 -10.44 4.01
N ASN A 46 0.37 -11.51 4.01
CA ASN A 46 1.80 -11.47 3.73
C ASN A 46 2.17 -11.91 2.30
N ALA A 47 1.18 -12.20 1.43
CA ALA A 47 1.43 -12.64 0.06
C ALA A 47 2.36 -11.68 -0.68
N ARG A 48 2.11 -10.37 -0.60
CA ARG A 48 2.94 -9.34 -1.25
C ARG A 48 4.37 -9.30 -0.72
N LYS A 49 4.54 -9.43 0.61
CA LYS A 49 5.84 -9.39 1.31
C LYS A 49 6.68 -10.61 0.96
N PHE A 50 6.08 -11.80 1.02
CA PHE A 50 6.82 -13.03 0.76
C PHE A 50 7.04 -13.28 -0.73
N SER A 51 6.13 -12.85 -1.60
CA SER A 51 6.23 -13.07 -3.05
C SER A 51 6.60 -11.78 -3.80
N ASN A 52 7.56 -11.01 -3.26
CA ASN A 52 7.89 -9.68 -3.79
C ASN A 52 8.26 -9.72 -5.28
N THR A 53 9.11 -10.66 -5.68
CA THR A 53 9.55 -10.80 -7.09
C THR A 53 8.37 -11.07 -8.01
N PHE A 54 7.42 -11.90 -7.58
CA PHE A 54 6.23 -12.23 -8.35
C PHE A 54 5.41 -10.98 -8.67
N PHE A 55 5.09 -10.17 -7.65
CA PHE A 55 4.30 -8.96 -7.82
C PHE A 55 5.06 -7.87 -8.59
N GLU A 56 6.37 -7.72 -8.36
CA GLU A 56 7.21 -6.82 -9.15
C GLU A 56 7.24 -7.21 -10.63
N CYS A 57 7.31 -8.51 -10.94
CA CYS A 57 7.23 -8.99 -12.32
C CYS A 57 5.88 -8.64 -12.96
N LEU A 58 4.75 -8.83 -12.25
CA LEU A 58 3.44 -8.44 -12.75
C LEU A 58 3.36 -6.93 -13.00
N MET A 59 3.82 -6.11 -12.04
CA MET A 59 3.81 -4.65 -12.17
C MET A 59 4.69 -4.18 -13.33
N ASN A 60 5.88 -4.74 -13.51
CA ASN A 60 6.80 -4.33 -14.56
C ASN A 60 6.33 -4.78 -15.95
N ASN A 61 5.85 -6.01 -16.08
CA ASN A 61 5.50 -6.59 -17.38
C ASN A 61 4.10 -6.18 -17.87
N GLN A 62 3.18 -5.91 -16.95
CA GLN A 62 1.78 -5.64 -17.27
C GLN A 62 1.17 -4.57 -16.37
N LYS A 63 1.92 -3.50 -16.08
CA LYS A 63 1.55 -2.38 -15.19
C LYS A 63 0.07 -1.99 -15.21
N ASN A 64 -0.46 -1.62 -16.38
CA ASN A 64 -1.86 -1.18 -16.50
C ASN A 64 -2.86 -2.25 -16.05
N ARG A 65 -2.55 -3.50 -16.39
CA ARG A 65 -3.36 -4.67 -16.10
C ARG A 65 -3.28 -5.03 -14.62
N TYR A 66 -2.08 -4.95 -14.04
CA TYR A 66 -1.88 -5.07 -12.59
C TYR A 66 -2.70 -4.02 -11.83
N LEU A 67 -2.62 -2.75 -12.25
CA LEU A 67 -3.38 -1.68 -11.60
C LEU A 67 -4.89 -1.95 -11.66
N LEU A 68 -5.43 -2.34 -12.82
CA LEU A 68 -6.85 -2.65 -12.97
C LEU A 68 -7.28 -3.91 -12.21
N ASN A 69 -6.51 -4.99 -12.30
CA ASN A 69 -6.92 -6.31 -11.80
C ASN A 69 -6.58 -6.53 -10.32
N VAL A 70 -5.66 -5.74 -9.74
CA VAL A 70 -5.21 -5.86 -8.36
C VAL A 70 -5.42 -4.57 -7.59
N ALA A 71 -4.82 -3.46 -8.03
CA ALA A 71 -4.82 -2.23 -7.23
C ALA A 71 -6.23 -1.63 -7.08
N ILE A 72 -6.98 -1.51 -8.18
CA ILE A 72 -8.34 -0.95 -8.18
C ILE A 72 -9.28 -1.71 -7.22
N PRO A 73 -9.39 -3.05 -7.28
CA PRO A 73 -10.21 -3.81 -6.33
C PRO A 73 -9.92 -3.50 -4.86
N PHE A 74 -8.65 -3.43 -4.47
CA PHE A 74 -8.29 -3.10 -3.09
C PHE A 74 -8.59 -1.63 -2.73
N VAL A 75 -8.44 -0.70 -3.68
CA VAL A 75 -8.79 0.71 -3.45
C VAL A 75 -10.31 0.87 -3.33
N GLU A 76 -11.11 0.10 -4.08
CA GLU A 76 -12.58 0.08 -3.95
C GLU A 76 -13.02 -0.45 -2.59
N LEU A 77 -12.44 -1.56 -2.13
CA LEU A 77 -12.69 -2.08 -0.77
C LEU A 77 -12.30 -1.05 0.30
N TYR A 78 -11.17 -0.35 0.11
CA TYR A 78 -10.74 0.69 1.03
C TYR A 78 -11.65 1.91 1.01
N GLU A 79 -12.14 2.32 -0.15
CA GLU A 79 -13.11 3.41 -0.30
C GLU A 79 -14.43 3.08 0.42
N GLU A 80 -14.90 1.84 0.31
CA GLU A 80 -16.07 1.37 1.05
C GLU A 80 -15.85 1.50 2.57
N GLN A 81 -14.70 1.04 3.07
CA GLN A 81 -14.34 1.23 4.49
C GLN A 81 -14.27 2.73 4.86
N PHE A 82 -13.73 3.56 3.97
CA PHE A 82 -13.60 5.01 4.15
C PHE A 82 -14.95 5.72 4.22
N ASN A 83 -15.93 5.28 3.45
CA ASN A 83 -17.27 5.88 3.42
C ASN A 83 -18.15 5.39 4.59
N ASN A 84 -17.94 4.16 5.07
CA ASN A 84 -18.78 3.54 6.08
C ASN A 84 -18.28 3.74 7.52
N ASN A 85 -17.08 4.28 7.72
CA ASN A 85 -16.47 4.45 9.04
C ASN A 85 -15.90 5.86 9.20
N SER A 86 -15.74 6.33 10.44
CA SER A 86 -14.95 7.53 10.69
C SER A 86 -13.47 7.28 10.39
N PHE A 87 -12.73 8.34 10.06
CA PHE A 87 -11.31 8.22 9.78
C PHE A 87 -10.53 7.70 11.01
N GLU A 88 -10.94 8.12 12.21
CA GLU A 88 -10.39 7.65 13.47
C GLU A 88 -10.58 6.14 13.65
N ASN A 89 -11.76 5.60 13.33
CA ASN A 89 -12.02 4.16 13.40
C ASN A 89 -11.12 3.38 12.44
N ILE A 90 -10.93 3.90 11.22
CA ILE A 90 -10.04 3.28 10.23
C ILE A 90 -8.60 3.29 10.72
N VAL A 91 -8.14 4.42 11.27
CA VAL A 91 -6.78 4.58 11.82
C VAL A 91 -6.55 3.59 12.97
N GLU A 92 -7.47 3.47 13.92
CA GLU A 92 -7.35 2.54 15.05
C GLU A 92 -7.29 1.07 14.62
N ARG A 93 -7.99 0.70 13.54
CA ARG A 93 -7.93 -0.67 12.98
C ARG A 93 -6.70 -0.91 12.11
N MET A 94 -6.21 0.13 11.42
CA MET A 94 -5.07 0.04 10.50
C MET A 94 -3.73 -0.02 11.24
N PHE A 95 -3.56 0.81 12.26
CA PHE A 95 -2.28 0.98 12.94
C PHE A 95 -2.32 0.29 14.31
N ILE A 96 -1.51 -0.76 14.47
CA ILE A 96 -1.39 -1.51 15.74
C ILE A 96 -0.61 -0.68 16.77
N SER A 97 0.51 -0.10 16.34
CA SER A 97 1.39 0.65 17.23
C SER A 97 2.21 1.68 16.46
N LEU A 98 2.69 2.67 17.21
CA LEU A 98 3.45 3.81 16.72
C LEU A 98 4.73 3.96 17.52
N ARG A 99 5.84 4.17 16.82
CA ARG A 99 7.16 4.44 17.40
C ARG A 99 7.67 5.78 16.90
N ILE A 100 8.20 6.58 17.82
CA ILE A 100 8.92 7.82 17.50
C ILE A 100 10.42 7.56 17.66
N SER A 101 11.20 7.87 16.62
CA SER A 101 12.65 7.66 16.62
C SER A 101 13.38 8.83 17.29
N SER A 102 14.43 8.52 18.06
CA SER A 102 15.31 9.52 18.69
C SER A 102 16.52 9.90 17.85
N MET A 103 16.65 9.37 16.64
CA MET A 103 17.82 9.62 15.81
C MET A 103 17.85 11.07 15.28
N PRO A 104 19.03 11.60 14.90
CA PRO A 104 19.16 12.94 14.33
C PRO A 104 18.22 13.12 13.12
N GLU A 105 17.68 14.33 12.95
CA GLU A 105 16.72 14.70 11.88
C GLU A 105 17.18 14.28 10.47
N ASP A 106 18.49 14.16 10.27
CA ASP A 106 19.10 13.89 8.97
C ASP A 106 19.19 12.40 8.58
N LYS A 107 18.80 11.44 9.44
CA LYS A 107 19.11 10.00 9.20
C LYS A 107 17.96 9.00 9.27
N GLU A 108 16.78 9.33 9.79
CA GLU A 108 15.64 8.39 9.82
C GLU A 108 14.28 9.09 9.70
N GLU A 109 13.28 8.33 9.25
CA GLU A 109 11.87 8.71 9.38
C GLU A 109 11.55 8.85 10.88
N PRO A 110 11.12 10.03 11.37
CA PRO A 110 10.93 10.28 12.80
C PRO A 110 9.79 9.45 13.42
N LEU A 111 9.06 8.72 12.58
CA LEU A 111 7.84 8.02 12.88
C LEU A 111 7.80 6.67 12.17
N THR A 112 7.50 5.61 12.91
CA THR A 112 7.30 4.26 12.33
C THR A 112 6.00 3.67 12.84
N PHE A 113 5.34 2.92 11.97
CA PHE A 113 4.04 2.31 12.24
C PHE A 113 4.10 0.79 12.12
N THR A 114 3.37 0.09 12.97
CA THR A 114 3.01 -1.32 12.74
C THR A 114 1.62 -1.38 12.12
N ILE A 115 1.51 -1.98 10.93
CA ILE A 115 0.23 -2.10 10.19
C ILE A 115 -0.43 -3.46 10.49
N SER A 116 -1.74 -3.43 10.73
CA SER A 116 -2.55 -4.63 10.91
C SER A 116 -2.63 -5.48 9.65
N ASP A 117 -2.88 -6.78 9.84
CA ASP A 117 -3.02 -7.72 8.73
C ASP A 117 -4.17 -7.31 7.79
N GLU A 118 -5.27 -6.80 8.35
CA GLU A 118 -6.44 -6.30 7.62
C GLU A 118 -6.07 -5.24 6.57
N PHE A 119 -5.20 -4.29 6.94
CA PHE A 119 -4.86 -3.16 6.07
C PHE A 119 -3.53 -3.31 5.34
N ARG A 120 -2.77 -4.39 5.58
CA ARG A 120 -1.42 -4.55 5.02
C ARG A 120 -1.40 -4.53 3.49
N ASN A 121 -2.38 -5.16 2.85
CA ASN A 121 -2.43 -5.23 1.39
C ASN A 121 -2.73 -3.87 0.77
N ILE A 122 -3.77 -3.17 1.24
CA ILE A 122 -4.07 -1.82 0.75
C ILE A 122 -2.92 -0.85 1.05
N PHE A 123 -2.29 -0.97 2.22
CA PHE A 123 -1.13 -0.17 2.57
C PHE A 123 0.00 -0.39 1.54
N ASN A 124 0.36 -1.63 1.21
CA ASN A 124 1.37 -1.92 0.17
C ASN A 124 0.96 -1.41 -1.22
N ILE A 125 -0.32 -1.61 -1.60
CA ILE A 125 -0.86 -1.18 -2.89
C ILE A 125 -0.77 0.33 -3.05
N HIS A 126 -0.92 1.08 -1.96
CA HIS A 126 -0.72 2.52 -1.95
C HIS A 126 0.65 2.94 -2.51
N PHE A 127 1.72 2.31 -2.01
CA PHE A 127 3.08 2.59 -2.48
C PHE A 127 3.31 2.06 -3.89
N ASP A 128 2.74 0.91 -4.24
CA ASP A 128 2.79 0.37 -5.60
C ASP A 128 2.15 1.36 -6.59
N ILE A 129 1.01 2.00 -6.24
CA ILE A 129 0.35 3.04 -7.06
C ILE A 129 1.26 4.26 -7.21
N ILE A 130 1.75 4.84 -6.12
CA ILE A 130 2.61 6.04 -6.12
C ILE A 130 3.87 5.80 -6.96
N LYS A 131 4.55 4.67 -6.73
CA LYS A 131 5.72 4.26 -7.51
C LYS A 131 5.37 4.06 -8.97
N SER A 132 4.19 3.49 -9.27
CA SER A 132 3.76 3.27 -10.64
C SER A 132 3.66 4.58 -11.43
N ILE A 133 3.23 5.68 -10.82
CA ILE A 133 3.11 6.97 -11.50
C ILE A 133 4.39 7.81 -11.44
N GLY A 134 5.48 7.27 -10.88
CA GLY A 134 6.77 7.95 -10.80
C GLY A 134 6.85 9.03 -9.70
N MET A 135 5.89 9.03 -8.78
CA MET A 135 5.90 9.92 -7.61
C MET A 135 6.64 9.29 -6.43
N GLN A 136 7.06 10.13 -5.50
CA GLN A 136 7.55 9.78 -4.18
C GLN A 136 6.52 10.16 -3.12
N LEU A 137 6.56 9.52 -1.94
CA LEU A 137 5.62 9.81 -0.84
C LEU A 137 5.69 11.25 -0.34
N LYS A 138 6.86 11.87 -0.44
CA LYS A 138 7.12 13.26 -0.06
C LYS A 138 6.54 14.27 -1.05
N ASP A 139 6.11 13.81 -2.23
CA ASP A 139 5.46 14.65 -3.24
C ASP A 139 3.96 14.85 -2.92
N ILE A 140 3.44 14.16 -1.88
CA ILE A 140 2.10 14.37 -1.35
C ILE A 140 2.22 15.29 -0.14
N ASP A 141 1.64 16.49 -0.25
CA ASP A 141 1.72 17.52 0.76
C ASP A 141 1.04 17.11 2.08
N ASP A 142 1.73 17.42 3.19
CA ASP A 142 1.17 17.30 4.53
C ASP A 142 0.50 18.65 4.91
N PRO A 143 -0.75 18.63 5.43
CA PRO A 143 -1.54 19.83 5.68
C PRO A 143 -1.02 20.65 6.86
N ILE A 144 -0.18 20.05 7.70
CA ILE A 144 0.48 20.69 8.82
C ILE A 144 1.92 20.22 8.87
N ASP A 145 2.80 21.11 9.32
CA ASP A 145 4.12 20.72 9.78
C ASP A 145 3.95 20.00 11.14
N TYR A 146 4.28 18.71 11.17
CA TYR A 146 4.15 17.87 12.36
C TYR A 146 5.47 17.74 13.14
N THR A 147 6.51 18.51 12.78
CA THR A 147 7.80 18.54 13.49
C THR A 147 7.67 19.05 14.92
N GLU A 148 6.80 20.02 15.18
CA GLU A 148 6.50 20.51 16.53
C GLU A 148 5.90 19.39 17.40
N ILE A 149 4.93 18.64 16.85
CA ILE A 149 4.29 17.52 17.55
C ILE A 149 5.31 16.41 17.86
N ILE A 150 6.18 16.09 16.90
CA ILE A 150 7.28 15.13 17.13
C ILE A 150 8.22 15.63 18.23
N SER A 151 8.55 16.93 18.23
CA SER A 151 9.44 17.53 19.22
C SER A 151 8.84 17.47 20.62
N GLU A 152 7.54 17.74 20.75
CA GLU A 152 6.79 17.56 21.99
C GLU A 152 6.87 16.11 22.48
N PHE A 153 6.64 15.14 21.60
CA PHE A 153 6.78 13.72 21.93
C PHE A 153 8.19 13.33 22.38
N LYS A 154 9.24 13.89 21.76
CA LYS A 154 10.64 13.63 22.11
C LYS A 154 11.02 14.20 23.47
N LEU A 155 10.47 15.36 23.84
CA LEU A 155 10.71 16.01 25.14
C LEU A 155 9.86 15.43 26.27
N ASN A 156 8.77 14.75 25.92
CA ASN A 156 7.83 14.18 26.87
C ASN A 156 8.40 12.93 27.55
N GLN A 157 8.70 13.06 28.85
CA GLN A 157 9.30 12.00 29.66
C GLN A 157 8.40 10.76 29.85
N LYS A 158 7.12 10.83 29.45
CA LYS A 158 6.22 9.66 29.43
C LYS A 158 6.66 8.60 28.43
N PHE A 159 7.39 8.99 27.38
CA PHE A 159 7.80 8.08 26.31
C PHE A 159 9.26 7.66 26.46
N LYS A 160 9.47 6.35 26.40
CA LYS A 160 10.80 5.81 26.12
C LYS A 160 11.01 5.87 24.61
N MET A 161 11.99 6.66 24.21
CA MET A 161 12.41 6.75 22.81
C MET A 161 12.67 5.37 22.19
N ASN A 162 12.38 5.25 20.90
CA ASN A 162 12.52 4.02 20.13
C ASN A 162 11.64 2.85 20.60
N THR A 163 10.61 3.13 21.38
CA THR A 163 9.62 2.13 21.83
C THR A 163 8.32 2.33 21.05
N SER A 164 7.71 1.22 20.63
CA SER A 164 6.40 1.24 20.00
C SER A 164 5.32 1.21 21.08
N TYR A 165 4.31 2.07 20.92
CA TYR A 165 3.15 2.16 21.80
C TYR A 165 1.86 1.94 21.01
N THR A 166 0.92 1.23 21.58
CA THR A 166 -0.44 1.01 21.07
C THR A 166 -1.32 2.24 21.32
N PHE A 167 -2.47 2.30 20.63
CA PHE A 167 -3.43 3.39 20.80
C PHE A 167 -3.97 3.50 22.23
N GLU A 168 -4.12 2.38 22.93
CA GLU A 168 -4.57 2.36 24.31
C GLU A 168 -3.52 2.97 25.24
N GLU A 169 -2.24 2.63 25.06
CA GLU A 169 -1.14 3.24 25.82
C GLU A 169 -1.07 4.76 25.58
N TYR A 170 -1.30 5.24 24.35
CA TYR A 170 -1.41 6.69 24.09
C TYR A 170 -2.61 7.33 24.80
N LYS A 171 -3.74 6.62 24.99
CA LYS A 171 -4.89 7.11 25.76
C LYS A 171 -4.53 7.20 27.25
N GLU A 172 -3.92 6.16 27.82
CA GLU A 172 -3.47 6.12 29.21
C GLU A 172 -2.47 7.24 29.53
N MET A 173 -1.59 7.57 28.58
CA MET A 173 -0.62 8.67 28.71
C MET A 173 -1.24 10.06 28.49
N GLY A 174 -2.48 10.15 28.03
CA GLY A 174 -3.15 11.42 27.70
C GLY A 174 -2.66 12.06 26.40
N GLU A 175 -2.04 11.28 25.50
CA GLU A 175 -1.36 11.77 24.28
C GLU A 175 -2.05 11.29 22.99
N TYR A 176 -3.19 10.60 23.13
CA TYR A 176 -3.99 10.10 22.01
C TYR A 176 -4.34 11.20 21.00
N HIS A 177 -4.67 12.41 21.47
CA HIS A 177 -5.02 13.52 20.60
C HIS A 177 -3.86 13.95 19.69
N ASN A 178 -2.66 14.13 20.28
CA ASN A 178 -1.44 14.50 19.55
C ASN A 178 -1.04 13.42 18.55
N MET A 179 -1.13 12.15 18.97
CA MET A 179 -0.87 11.01 18.11
C MET A 179 -1.85 11.00 16.93
N MET A 180 -3.15 11.12 17.16
CA MET A 180 -4.16 11.12 16.11
C MET A 180 -3.99 12.32 15.15
N LYS A 181 -3.60 13.49 15.67
CA LYS A 181 -3.29 14.68 14.85
C LYS A 181 -2.14 14.39 13.88
N LEU A 182 -1.09 13.73 14.35
CA LEU A 182 0.07 13.35 13.55
C LEU A 182 -0.27 12.28 12.50
N ILE A 183 -1.05 11.25 12.85
CA ILE A 183 -1.51 10.26 11.85
C ILE A 183 -2.44 10.90 10.82
N LYS A 184 -3.35 11.79 11.24
CA LYS A 184 -4.22 12.53 10.32
C LYS A 184 -3.42 13.41 9.37
N ALA A 185 -2.40 14.11 9.86
CA ALA A 185 -1.55 14.94 9.03
C ALA A 185 -0.90 14.12 7.91
N TRP A 186 -0.36 12.95 8.24
CA TRP A 186 0.39 12.15 7.28
C TRP A 186 -0.48 11.20 6.45
N TRP A 187 -1.36 10.41 7.07
CA TRP A 187 -2.08 9.36 6.36
C TRP A 187 -3.30 9.87 5.59
N TYR A 188 -4.02 10.88 6.09
CA TYR A 188 -5.25 11.34 5.46
C TYR A 188 -5.05 11.89 4.03
N PRO A 189 -4.05 12.77 3.75
CA PRO A 189 -3.81 13.26 2.40
C PRO A 189 -3.48 12.14 1.42
N ARG A 190 -2.69 11.17 1.89
CA ARG A 190 -2.31 9.98 1.14
C ARG A 190 -3.55 9.14 0.81
N SER A 191 -4.41 8.84 1.78
CA SER A 191 -5.67 8.13 1.55
C SER A 191 -6.55 8.86 0.53
N LYS A 192 -6.68 10.20 0.63
CA LYS A 192 -7.43 10.99 -0.35
C LYS A 192 -6.82 10.94 -1.74
N PHE A 193 -5.49 10.99 -1.82
CA PHE A 193 -4.76 10.90 -3.08
C PHE A 193 -5.09 9.61 -3.85
N ILE A 194 -4.99 8.44 -3.22
CA ILE A 194 -5.27 7.16 -3.92
C ILE A 194 -6.72 7.03 -4.35
N LEU A 195 -7.66 7.60 -3.58
CA LEU A 195 -9.08 7.60 -3.92
C LEU A 195 -9.35 8.52 -5.14
N SER A 196 -8.72 9.70 -5.20
CA SER A 196 -8.79 10.57 -6.39
C SER A 196 -8.16 9.91 -7.60
N TRP A 197 -6.95 9.38 -7.43
CA TRP A 197 -6.20 8.69 -8.47
C TRP A 197 -7.00 7.56 -9.12
N LYS A 198 -7.74 6.77 -8.32
CA LYS A 198 -8.59 5.69 -8.82
C LYS A 198 -9.59 6.22 -9.86
N ASN A 199 -10.29 7.31 -9.53
CA ASN A 199 -11.31 7.90 -10.40
C ASN A 199 -10.69 8.42 -11.70
N GLU A 200 -9.62 9.21 -11.59
CA GLU A 200 -8.88 9.75 -12.75
C GLU A 200 -8.33 8.64 -13.65
N PHE A 201 -7.77 7.58 -13.05
CA PHE A 201 -7.23 6.44 -13.77
C PHE A 201 -8.33 5.74 -14.58
N LEU A 202 -9.48 5.45 -13.97
CA LEU A 202 -10.61 4.81 -14.65
C LEU A 202 -11.21 5.68 -15.76
N GLU A 203 -11.37 6.98 -15.52
CA GLU A 203 -11.84 7.94 -16.53
C GLU A 203 -10.92 8.02 -17.75
N SER A 204 -9.60 8.00 -17.52
CA SER A 204 -8.61 8.01 -18.60
C SER A 204 -8.72 6.79 -19.51
N LYS A 205 -9.08 5.62 -18.95
CA LYS A 205 -9.26 4.36 -19.72
C LYS A 205 -10.55 4.38 -20.53
N ASN A 206 -11.63 4.89 -19.95
CA ASN A 206 -12.91 5.03 -20.64
C ASN A 206 -12.80 6.01 -21.82
N THR A 207 -12.10 7.13 -21.63
CA THR A 207 -11.87 8.11 -22.69
C THR A 207 -11.04 7.54 -23.84
N LYS A 208 -10.00 6.75 -23.55
CA LYS A 208 -9.21 6.06 -24.59
C LYS A 208 -10.04 5.05 -25.39
N LYS A 209 -10.90 4.28 -24.72
CA LYS A 209 -11.81 3.33 -25.40
C LYS A 209 -12.77 4.04 -26.35
N ARG A 210 -13.34 5.18 -25.93
CA ARG A 210 -14.23 6.01 -26.78
C ARG A 210 -13.50 6.54 -28.02
N LYS A 211 -12.29 7.09 -27.85
CA LYS A 211 -11.48 7.59 -28.98
C LYS A 211 -11.10 6.50 -29.99
N PHE A 212 -10.82 5.28 -29.52
CA PHE A 212 -10.53 4.17 -30.43
C PHE A 212 -11.78 3.73 -31.21
N ASN A 213 -12.92 3.63 -30.54
CA ASN A 213 -14.18 3.28 -31.19
C ASN A 213 -14.62 4.33 -32.22
N SER A 214 -14.37 5.62 -31.97
CA SER A 214 -14.66 6.67 -32.95
C SER A 214 -13.77 6.58 -34.19
N ILE A 215 -12.49 6.20 -34.04
CA ILE A 215 -11.61 5.97 -35.20
C ILE A 215 -12.09 4.76 -36.02
N LEU A 216 -12.58 3.71 -35.36
CA LEU A 216 -13.12 2.53 -36.04
C LEU A 216 -14.46 2.77 -36.73
N SER A 217 -15.28 3.71 -36.24
CA SER A 217 -16.54 4.06 -36.90
C SER A 217 -16.35 4.93 -38.15
N ASP A 218 -15.17 5.53 -38.30
CA ASP A 218 -14.80 6.41 -39.43
C ASP A 218 -14.05 5.65 -40.55
N LEU A 219 -13.83 4.33 -40.39
CA LEU A 219 -13.23 3.41 -41.38
C LEU A 219 -14.31 2.58 -42.08
#